data_AF-A0A0B6Y3Z1-F1
#
_entry.id   AF-A0A0B6Y3Z1-F1
#
_cell.length_a   1.000
_cell.length_b   1.000
_cell.length_c   1.000
_cell.angle_alpha   90.00
_cell.angle_beta   90.00
_cell.angle_gamma   90.00
#
_symmetry.space_group_name_H-M   'P 1'
#
loop_
_entity.id
_entity.type
_entity.pdbx_description
1 polymer ?
#
loop_
_entity_poly.entity_id
_entity_poly.type
_entity_poly.pdbx_seq_one_letter_code
_entity_poly.pdbx_strand_id
1 'polypeptide(L)' 'ANDLARKIVINQGLLPPSSGWHKISLLVQGHTATVTYDGRNVVSTNIPTTPAQGFAGIGTDTFGLADFDNLYIDTHAN' A
#
# COMPACT_ATOMS: atom_id res chain seq x y z
N ALA A 1 7.96 2.87 15.33
CA ALA A 1 9.25 2.28 14.91
C ALA A 1 9.27 2.24 13.39
N ASN A 2 10.35 2.68 12.75
CA ASN A 2 10.43 2.73 11.29
C ASN A 2 11.09 1.42 10.79
N ASP A 3 10.37 0.57 10.04
CA ASP A 3 10.89 -0.70 9.55
C ASP A 3 11.55 -0.56 8.16
N LEU A 4 12.61 0.24 8.10
CA LEU A 4 13.40 0.40 6.87
C LEU A 4 14.05 -0.92 6.42
N ALA A 5 14.23 -1.86 7.34
CA ALA A 5 14.82 -3.17 7.08
C ALA A 5 13.80 -4.21 6.58
N ARG A 6 12.51 -3.84 6.43
CA ARG A 6 11.42 -4.73 5.98
C ARG A 6 11.34 -6.04 6.77
N LYS A 7 11.60 -6.00 8.08
CA LYS A 7 11.60 -7.18 8.96
C LYS A 7 10.19 -7.65 9.33
N ILE A 8 9.20 -6.76 9.29
CA ILE A 8 7.83 -7.06 9.66
C ILE A 8 7.00 -7.21 8.39
N VAL A 9 6.54 -8.43 8.13
CA VAL A 9 5.63 -8.76 7.03
C VAL A 9 4.22 -8.91 7.59
N ILE A 10 3.32 -7.99 7.24
CA ILE A 10 1.90 -8.07 7.62
C ILE A 10 1.15 -9.06 6.74
N ASN A 11 1.42 -9.05 5.43
CA ASN A 11 0.82 -9.95 4.45
C ASN A 11 1.77 -10.10 3.24
N GLN A 12 1.68 -11.24 2.54
CA GLN A 12 2.40 -11.52 1.30
C GLN A 12 1.55 -12.39 0.38
N GLY A 13 1.71 -12.23 -0.93
CA GLY A 13 0.95 -12.97 -1.92
C GLY A 13 1.42 -12.68 -3.35
N LEU A 14 0.73 -13.27 -4.32
CA LEU A 14 1.01 -13.08 -5.74
C LEU A 14 -0.01 -12.09 -6.33
N LEU A 15 0.50 -11.12 -7.09
CA LEU A 15 -0.32 -10.32 -8.00
C LEU A 15 -0.29 -10.96 -9.40
N PRO A 16 -1.35 -10.78 -10.21
CA PRO A 16 -1.33 -11.22 -11.60
C PRO A 16 -0.13 -10.61 -12.34
N PRO A 17 0.68 -11.41 -13.06
CA PRO A 17 1.79 -10.87 -13.84
C PRO A 17 1.23 -10.16 -15.07
N SER A 18 1.52 -8.87 -15.20
CA SER A 18 1.21 -8.08 -16.39
C SER A 18 2.21 -6.95 -16.58
N SER A 19 2.43 -6.57 -17.84
CA SER A 19 3.23 -5.43 -18.23
C SER A 19 2.36 -4.18 -18.41
N GLY A 20 2.95 -3.01 -18.17
CA GLY A 20 2.32 -1.71 -18.40
C GLY A 20 1.88 -1.02 -17.12
N TRP A 21 0.94 -0.09 -17.26
CA TRP A 21 0.40 0.72 -16.18
C TRP A 21 -0.60 -0.08 -15.33
N HIS A 22 -0.46 0.03 -14.01
CA HIS A 22 -1.37 -0.59 -13.05
C HIS A 22 -1.84 0.42 -12.02
N LYS A 23 -3.10 0.27 -11.59
CA LYS A 23 -3.66 1.07 -10.50
C LYS A 23 -3.58 0.28 -9.20
N ILE A 24 -2.81 0.80 -8.25
CA ILE A 24 -2.76 0.33 -6.87
C ILE A 24 -3.56 1.29 -6.01
N SER A 25 -4.36 0.79 -5.09
CA SER A 25 -5.01 1.62 -4.06
C SER A 25 -4.91 0.95 -2.70
N LEU A 26 -4.65 1.76 -1.69
CA LEU A 26 -4.52 1.35 -0.30
C LEU A 26 -5.52 2.17 0.52
N LEU A 27 -6.45 1.49 1.17
CA LEU A 27 -7.36 2.06 2.14
C LEU A 27 -6.92 1.61 3.54
N VAL A 28 -6.69 2.56 4.43
CA VAL A 28 -6.43 2.31 5.85
C VAL A 28 -7.58 2.89 6.66
N GLN A 29 -8.29 2.04 7.40
CA GLN A 29 -9.41 2.43 8.25
C GLN A 29 -9.31 1.71 9.59
N GLY A 30 -9.11 2.47 10.66
CA GLY A 30 -8.88 1.92 12.00
C GLY A 30 -7.69 0.95 12.01
N HIS A 31 -7.98 -0.32 12.27
CA HIS A 31 -6.97 -1.39 12.36
C HIS A 31 -6.94 -2.30 11.14
N THR A 32 -7.54 -1.90 10.03
CA THR A 32 -7.61 -2.69 8.80
C THR A 32 -6.97 -1.94 7.65
N ALA A 33 -6.18 -2.65 6.86
CA ALA A 33 -5.71 -2.22 5.57
C ALA A 33 -6.32 -3.07 4.47
N THR A 34 -6.80 -2.40 3.42
CA THR A 34 -7.36 -3.02 2.23
C THR A 34 -6.56 -2.57 1.01
N VAL A 35 -6.08 -3.53 0.22
CA VAL A 35 -5.32 -3.27 -1.00
C VAL A 35 -6.14 -3.72 -2.20
N THR A 36 -6.21 -2.85 -3.22
CA THR A 36 -6.77 -3.20 -4.52
C THR A 36 -5.72 -3.06 -5.61
N TYR A 37 -5.76 -3.98 -6.57
CA TYR A 37 -4.95 -3.99 -7.78
C TYR A 37 -5.89 -4.00 -8.99
N ASP A 38 -5.78 -2.99 -9.86
CA ASP A 38 -6.66 -2.78 -11.02
C ASP A 38 -8.16 -2.86 -10.67
N GLY A 39 -8.53 -2.25 -9.53
CA GLY A 39 -9.90 -2.20 -9.03
C GLY A 39 -10.40 -3.47 -8.35
N ARG A 40 -9.60 -4.54 -8.28
CA ARG A 40 -9.94 -5.78 -7.58
C ARG A 40 -9.32 -5.82 -6.20
N ASN A 41 -10.10 -6.18 -5.19
CA ASN A 41 -9.58 -6.44 -3.84
C ASN A 41 -8.63 -7.66 -3.89
N VAL A 42 -7.39 -7.46 -3.45
CA VAL A 42 -6.38 -8.52 -3.39
C VAL A 42 -5.99 -8.88 -1.97
N VAL A 43 -6.11 -7.93 -1.04
CA VAL A 43 -5.79 -8.14 0.38
C VAL A 43 -6.75 -7.31 1.24
N SER A 44 -7.22 -7.92 2.33
CA SER A 44 -7.77 -7.22 3.49
C SER A 44 -7.19 -7.84 4.75
N THR A 45 -6.48 -7.05 5.56
CA THR A 45 -5.72 -7.56 6.72
C THR A 45 -5.72 -6.59 7.88
N ASN A 46 -5.54 -7.13 9.09
CA ASN A 46 -5.31 -6.30 10.26
C ASN A 46 -3.89 -5.71 10.22
N ILE A 47 -3.75 -4.48 10.70
CA ILE A 47 -2.48 -3.74 10.84
C ILE A 47 -2.26 -3.32 12.30
N PRO A 48 -1.00 -3.02 12.71
CA PRO A 48 -0.72 -2.54 14.06
C PRO A 48 -1.49 -1.27 14.41
N THR A 49 -1.87 -1.12 15.68
CA THR A 49 -2.65 0.02 16.18
C THR A 49 -1.80 1.25 16.50
N THR A 50 -0.47 1.12 16.50
CA THR A 50 0.48 2.18 16.88
C THR A 50 1.70 2.15 15.96
N PRO A 51 2.09 3.28 15.32
CA PRO A 51 1.37 4.57 15.34
C PRO A 51 0.07 4.50 14.51
N ALA A 52 -0.96 5.22 14.94
CA ALA A 52 -2.26 5.25 14.26
C ALA A 52 -2.30 6.19 13.04
N GLN A 53 -1.26 7.02 12.85
CA GLN A 53 -1.21 8.06 11.83
C GLN A 53 0.21 8.28 11.31
N GLY A 54 0.31 8.76 10.07
CA GLY A 54 1.58 9.02 9.40
C GLY A 54 1.38 9.59 7.99
N PHE A 55 2.48 9.79 7.27
CA PHE A 55 2.45 10.21 5.87
C PHE A 55 2.22 9.02 4.93
N ALA A 56 1.61 9.27 3.77
CA ALA A 56 1.64 8.35 2.65
C ALA A 56 2.98 8.46 1.91
N GLY A 57 3.52 7.32 1.47
CA GLY A 57 4.74 7.25 0.67
C GLY A 57 4.57 6.31 -0.51
N ILE A 58 5.19 6.67 -1.64
CA ILE A 58 5.29 5.84 -2.85
C ILE A 58 6.76 5.78 -3.26
N GLY A 59 7.17 4.66 -3.86
CA GLY A 59 8.56 4.48 -4.28
C GLY A 59 8.82 3.11 -4.89
N THR A 60 10.09 2.85 -5.18
CA THR A 60 10.59 1.60 -5.75
C THR A 60 11.23 0.72 -4.68
N ASP A 61 11.26 -0.59 -4.91
CA ASP A 61 11.85 -1.56 -3.99
C ASP A 61 13.37 -1.39 -3.82
N THR A 62 14.06 -1.14 -4.92
CA THR A 62 15.49 -0.85 -4.99
C THR A 62 15.70 0.45 -5.77
N PHE A 63 16.96 0.86 -5.95
CA PHE A 63 17.29 1.97 -6.85
C PHE A 63 17.02 1.57 -8.30
N GLY A 64 15.76 1.76 -8.72
CA GLY A 64 15.25 1.45 -10.06
C GLY A 64 14.40 2.59 -10.61
N LEU A 65 14.16 2.56 -11.91
CA LEU A 65 13.30 3.53 -12.59
C LEU A 65 11.86 3.02 -12.58
N ALA A 66 10.94 3.90 -12.18
CA ALA A 66 9.50 3.68 -12.29
C ALA A 66 8.80 5.04 -12.45
N ASP A 67 7.74 5.07 -13.23
CA ASP A 67 6.89 6.23 -13.41
C ASP A 67 5.63 6.08 -12.55
N PHE A 68 5.18 7.19 -11.96
CA PHE A 68 3.95 7.26 -11.16
C PHE A 68 3.06 8.35 -11.73
N ASP A 69 1.77 8.07 -11.90
CA ASP A 69 0.78 9.03 -12.42
C ASP A 69 -0.57 8.87 -11.69
N ASN A 70 -1.41 9.90 -11.76
CA ASN A 70 -2.74 9.96 -11.15
C ASN A 70 -2.75 9.71 -9.63
N LEU A 71 -1.76 10.26 -8.91
CA LEU A 71 -1.73 10.20 -7.45
C LEU A 71 -2.96 10.91 -6.86
N TYR A 72 -3.78 10.15 -6.14
CA TYR A 72 -4.90 10.65 -5.36
C TYR A 72 -4.75 10.20 -3.91
N ILE A 73 -4.75 11.16 -2.98
CA ILE A 73 -4.68 10.92 -1.55
C ILE A 73 -5.86 11.65 -0.92
N ASP A 74 -6.61 10.92 -0.11
CA ASP A 74 -7.76 11.44 0.60
C ASP A 74 -7.80 10.87 2.01
N THR A 75 -8.17 11.74 2.94
CA THR A 75 -8.34 11.43 4.35
C THR A 75 -9.70 12.00 4.76
N HIS A 76 -10.77 11.23 4.54
CA HIS A 76 -12.05 11.56 5.13
C HIS A 76 -11.99 11.22 6.62
N ALA A 77 -11.79 12.24 7.45
CA ALA A 77 -12.21 12.19 8.85
C ALA A 77 -13.75 12.26 8.84
N ASN A 78 -14.41 11.18 9.26
CA ASN A 78 -15.79 11.28 9.71
C ASN A 78 -15.86 12.11 10.99
#